data_AF-A0A524B4U1-F1
#
_entry.id   AF-A0A524B4U1-F1
#
_cell.length_a   1.000
_cell.length_b   1.000
_cell.length_c   1.000
_cell.angle_alpha   90.00
_cell.angle_beta   90.00
_cell.angle_gamma   90.00
#
_symmetry.space_group_name_H-M   'P 1'
#
loop_
_entity.id
_entity.type
_entity.pdbx_description
1 polymer ?
#
loop_
_entity_poly.entity_id
_entity_poly.type
_entity_poly.pdbx_seq_one_letter_code
_entity_poly.pdbx_strand_id
1 'polypeptide(L)' 'MRHDVNTLNLYVWNELVGAESVWSAQIPEVRLSVSAESREGAVARARKSLEAEFPGQVHHLAIHDCLAPA' A
#
# COMPACT_ATOMS: atom_id res chain seq x y z
N MET A 1 -16.43 24.59 2.16
CA MET A 1 -16.96 23.23 2.03
C MET A 1 -15.80 22.26 2.17
N ARG A 2 -15.71 21.51 3.27
CA ARG A 2 -14.65 20.52 3.50
C ARG A 2 -15.15 19.17 3.00
N HIS A 3 -14.70 18.76 1.83
CA HIS A 3 -14.81 17.38 1.36
C HIS A 3 -13.42 16.93 0.95
N ASP A 4 -12.57 16.63 1.93
CA ASP A 4 -11.31 15.93 1.69
C ASP A 4 -11.38 14.60 2.42
N VAL A 5 -12.29 13.71 2.02
CA VAL A 5 -12.11 12.30 2.32
C VAL A 5 -11.23 11.75 1.21
N ASN A 6 -9.90 11.95 1.31
CA ASN A 6 -8.96 11.27 0.43
C ASN A 6 -8.95 9.80 0.80
N THR A 7 -9.79 9.05 0.09
CA THR A 7 -9.74 7.59 0.06
C THR A 7 -8.64 7.18 -0.90
N LEU A 8 -7.62 6.49 -0.40
CA LEU A 8 -6.56 5.91 -1.21
C LEU A 8 -6.76 4.40 -1.33
N ASN A 9 -6.32 3.85 -2.46
CA ASN A 9 -6.35 2.41 -2.69
C ASN A 9 -4.95 1.83 -2.51
N LEU A 10 -4.82 0.94 -1.53
CA LEU A 10 -3.64 0.11 -1.34
C LEU A 10 -3.85 -1.22 -2.06
N TYR A 11 -3.11 -1.44 -3.12
CA TYR A 11 -3.06 -2.72 -3.83
C TYR A 11 -1.96 -3.57 -3.21
N VAL A 12 -2.27 -4.80 -2.83
CA VAL A 12 -1.36 -5.72 -2.17
C VAL A 12 -1.34 -7.03 -2.94
N TRP A 13 -0.14 -7.51 -3.26
CA TRP A 13 0.04 -8.78 -3.95
C TRP A 13 1.27 -9.51 -3.42
N ASN A 14 1.35 -10.80 -3.73
CA ASN A 14 2.54 -11.61 -3.51
C ASN A 14 3.20 -11.90 -4.86
N GLU A 15 4.51 -11.82 -4.91
CA GLU A 15 5.30 -12.15 -6.11
C GLU A 15 6.54 -12.96 -5.74
N LEU A 16 7.05 -13.73 -6.69
CA LEU A 16 8.32 -14.43 -6.56
C LEU A 16 9.44 -13.53 -7.06
N VAL A 17 10.33 -13.14 -6.16
CA VAL A 17 11.58 -12.43 -6.49
C VAL A 17 12.71 -13.45 -6.39
N GLY A 18 13.13 -13.98 -7.53
CA GLY A 18 14.03 -15.13 -7.56
C GLY A 18 13.36 -16.38 -7.00
N ALA A 19 13.87 -16.91 -5.89
CA ALA A 19 13.32 -18.08 -5.20
C ALA A 19 12.46 -17.71 -3.97
N GLU A 20 12.36 -16.43 -3.63
CA GLU A 20 11.71 -15.96 -2.41
C GLU A 20 10.33 -15.37 -2.73
N SER A 21 9.38 -15.64 -1.84
CA SER A 21 8.03 -15.06 -1.91
C SER A 21 8.03 -13.75 -1.12
N VAL A 22 7.74 -12.65 -1.81
CA VAL A 22 7.71 -11.29 -1.24
C VAL A 22 6.31 -10.72 -1.37
N TRP A 23 5.85 -10.04 -0.34
CA TRP A 23 4.62 -9.25 -0.39
C TRP A 23 4.93 -7.81 -0.76
N SER A 24 4.29 -7.34 -1.82
CA SER A 24 4.41 -5.98 -2.34
C SER A 24 3.10 -5.24 -2.13
N ALA A 25 3.19 -3.94 -1.85
CA ALA A 25 2.03 -3.07 -1.71
C ALA A 25 2.28 -1.71 -2.37
N GLN A 26 1.27 -1.21 -3.08
CA GLN A 26 1.38 0.03 -3.86
C GLN A 26 0.14 0.91 -3.70
N ILE A 27 0.38 2.23 -3.71
CA ILE A 27 -0.64 3.26 -3.83
C ILE A 27 -0.27 4.14 -5.02
N PRO A 28 -0.82 3.86 -6.22
CA PRO A 28 -0.51 4.57 -7.45
C PRO A 28 -0.72 6.09 -7.35
N GLU A 29 -1.77 6.52 -6.66
CA GLU A 29 -2.21 7.91 -6.50
C GLU A 29 -1.11 8.80 -5.90
N VAL A 30 -0.28 8.24 -5.01
CA VAL A 30 0.83 8.95 -4.35
C VAL A 30 2.20 8.37 -4.72
N ARG A 31 2.27 7.46 -5.70
CA ARG A 31 3.50 6.79 -6.14
C ARG A 31 4.27 6.09 -5.02
N LEU A 32 3.55 5.57 -4.01
CA LEU A 32 4.14 4.82 -2.91
C LEU A 32 4.20 3.34 -3.28
N SER A 33 5.34 2.72 -3.03
CA SER A 33 5.54 1.27 -3.18
C SER A 33 6.42 0.75 -2.06
N VAL A 34 6.03 -0.35 -1.44
CA VAL A 34 6.75 -1.00 -0.34
C VAL A 34 6.72 -2.51 -0.50
N SER A 35 7.70 -3.20 0.07
CA SER A 35 7.74 -4.66 0.15
C SER A 35 8.04 -5.15 1.57
N ALA A 36 7.59 -6.37 1.87
CA ALA A 36 7.80 -7.06 3.13
C ALA A 36 7.73 -8.59 2.97
N GLU A 37 8.16 -9.31 4.01
CA GLU A 37 8.11 -10.78 4.06
C GLU A 37 6.69 -11.32 4.30
N SER A 38 5.77 -10.47 4.78
CA SER A 38 4.38 -10.84 5.03
C SER A 38 3.41 -9.77 4.52
N ARG A 39 2.17 -10.19 4.27
CA ARG A 39 1.06 -9.31 3.90
C ARG A 39 0.85 -8.21 4.93
N GLU A 40 0.78 -8.56 6.22
CA GLU A 40 0.62 -7.55 7.27
C GLU A 40 1.79 -6.57 7.30
N GLY A 41 3.01 -7.05 7.07
CA GLY A 41 4.21 -6.23 7.00
C GLY A 41 4.15 -5.20 5.87
N ALA A 42 3.70 -5.60 4.68
CA ALA A 42 3.58 -4.72 3.53
C ALA A 42 2.52 -3.63 3.79
N VAL A 43 1.35 -4.01 4.32
CA VAL A 43 0.29 -3.07 4.69
C VAL A 43 0.74 -2.09 5.78
N ALA A 44 1.40 -2.58 6.83
CA ALA A 44 1.87 -1.75 7.93
C ALA A 44 2.93 -0.74 7.45
N ARG A 45 3.87 -1.17 6.60
CA ARG A 45 4.86 -0.28 5.98
C ARG A 45 4.20 0.78 5.11
N ALA A 46 3.22 0.41 4.29
CA ALA A 46 2.51 1.36 3.43
C ALA A 46 1.78 2.43 4.26
N ARG A 47 1.07 2.02 5.32
CA ARG A 47 0.41 2.95 6.25
C ARG A 47 1.39 3.89 6.93
N LYS A 48 2.54 3.37 7.38
CA LYS A 48 3.56 4.18 8.04
C LYS A 48 4.16 5.22 7.10
N SER A 49 4.47 4.82 5.86
CA SER A 49 4.98 5.74 4.84
C SER A 49 3.95 6.81 4.47
N LEU A 50 2.68 6.43 4.28
CA LEU A 50 1.60 7.38 4.06
C LEU A 50 1.48 8.43 5.17
N GLU A 51 1.49 8.01 6.43
CA GLU A 51 1.37 8.94 7.56
C GLU A 51 2.60 9.87 7.66
N ALA A 52 3.78 9.40 7.30
CA ALA A 52 5.00 10.21 7.29
C ALA A 52 4.98 11.27 6.18
N GLU A 53 4.46 10.92 5.00
CA GLU A 53 4.41 11.82 3.83
C GLU A 53 3.19 12.76 3.84
N PHE A 54 2.04 12.27 4.34
CA PHE A 54 0.74 12.93 4.28
C PHE A 54 0.03 12.93 5.65
N PRO A 55 0.63 13.50 6.70
CA PRO A 55 0.12 13.40 8.07
C PRO A 55 -1.29 13.99 8.19
N GLY A 56 -2.25 13.17 8.64
CA GLY A 56 -3.65 13.57 8.84
C GLY A 56 -4.45 13.88 7.56
N GLN A 57 -3.90 13.63 6.37
CA GLN A 57 -4.59 13.90 5.09
C GLN A 57 -5.30 12.66 4.52
N VAL A 58 -4.92 11.46 4.96
CA VAL A 58 -5.53 10.20 4.53
C VAL A 58 -6.57 9.76 5.55
N HIS A 59 -7.84 9.84 5.17
CA HIS A 59 -8.96 9.50 6.07
C HIS A 59 -9.41 8.04 5.91
N HIS A 60 -9.19 7.46 4.73
CA HIS A 60 -9.55 6.08 4.46
C HIS A 60 -8.51 5.43 3.54
N LEU A 61 -8.12 4.20 3.87
CA LEU A 61 -7.24 3.38 3.05
C LEU A 61 -7.95 2.06 2.75
N ALA A 62 -8.45 1.92 1.53
CA ALA A 62 -9.05 0.69 1.06
C ALA A 62 -7.95 -0.28 0.66
N ILE A 63 -8.00 -1.51 1.17
CA ILE A 63 -6.97 -2.54 0.90
C ILE A 63 -7.57 -3.55 -0.06
N HIS A 64 -6.88 -3.76 -1.18
CA HIS A 64 -7.27 -4.69 -2.23
C HIS A 64 -6.20 -5.76 -2.38
N ASP A 65 -6.59 -7.03 -2.24
CA ASP A 65 -5.75 -8.15 -2.59
C ASP A 65 -5.85 -8.40 -4.09
N CYS A 66 -4.73 -8.28 -4.80
CA CYS A 66 -4.68 -8.44 -6.25
C CYS A 66 -3.66 -9.51 -6.66
N LEU A 67 -3.79 -9.98 -7.91
CA LEU A 67 -2.76 -10.79 -8.53
C LEU A 67 -1.54 -9.91 -8.84
N ALA A 68 -0.34 -10.50 -8.79
CA ALA A 68 0.86 -9.80 -9.22
C ALA A 68 0.67 -9.28 -10.66
N PRO A 69 1.08 -8.03 -10.94
CA PRO A 69 1.03 -7.52 -12.31
C PRO A 69 1.88 -8.42 -13.22
N ALA A 70 1.30 -8.77 -14.38
CA ALA A 70 1.93 -9.62 -15.39
C ALA A 70 3.10 -8.93 -16.11
#